data_AF-A0A6L4YM31-F1
#
_entry.id   AF-A0A6L4YM31-F1
#
_cell.length_a   1.000
_cell.length_b   1.000
_cell.length_c   1.000
_cell.angle_alpha   90.00
_cell.angle_beta   90.00
_cell.angle_gamma   90.00
#
_symmetry.space_group_name_H-M   'P 1'
#
loop_
_entity.id
_entity.type
_entity.pdbx_description
1 polymer ?
#
loop_
_entity_poly.entity_id
_entity_poly.type
_entity_poly.pdbx_seq_one_letter_code
_entity_poly.pdbx_strand_id
1 'polypeptide(L)'
;MLRCLLPVVFLTACATSPEGRKQLLAPAPLQGFSAVYSEFDMHLQLVTATNAPSCQEAVCAADRAFDQRILALGRRLADAAFREHADLHLRFPRFEFVVADKADPGAASSAGGTVVVYRGLRGLDLDDAALAFVLAREMSHVIAGHHDENVTTSILVAVAAQLLFPVLNIGTLFAGSAATTAAASTAATSTLATTAVASAASFAGSRALRASDRPQQVREAEAIAMKLLAAAGWNGRAVSDQLEALRPALPEEPSWTEELRESARHIASLMQGPVLPENPGLGDSLGQAGPALPFGLPPPIVIKPY
;
A
#
# COMPACT_ATOMS: atom_id res chain seq x y z
N MET A 1 -11.94 34.50 -38.14
CA MET A 1 -11.92 33.06 -37.79
C MET A 1 -11.80 32.94 -36.27
N LEU A 2 -12.93 32.73 -35.60
CA LEU A 2 -13.02 32.66 -34.14
C LEU A 2 -12.52 31.27 -33.69
N ARG A 3 -11.34 31.22 -33.05
CA ARG A 3 -10.82 29.99 -32.46
C ARG A 3 -11.74 29.57 -31.31
N CYS A 4 -12.59 28.58 -31.54
CA CYS A 4 -13.28 27.85 -30.48
C CYS A 4 -12.21 27.17 -29.61
N LEU A 5 -11.83 27.81 -28.50
CA LEU A 5 -11.22 27.13 -27.36
C LEU A 5 -12.32 26.26 -26.74
N LEU A 6 -12.35 24.99 -27.12
CA LEU A 6 -13.14 23.97 -26.43
C LEU A 6 -12.51 23.82 -25.03
N PRO A 7 -13.19 24.14 -23.93
CA PRO A 7 -12.69 23.77 -22.62
C PRO A 7 -12.79 22.24 -22.57
N VAL A 8 -11.65 21.55 -22.57
CA VAL A 8 -11.61 20.13 -22.24
C VAL A 8 -11.98 20.05 -20.75
N VAL A 9 -13.27 19.89 -20.48
CA VAL A 9 -13.78 19.56 -19.15
C VAL A 9 -13.29 18.15 -18.87
N PHE A 10 -12.17 18.03 -18.16
CA PHE A 10 -11.75 16.77 -17.58
C PHE A 10 -12.79 16.39 -16.52
N LEU A 11 -13.73 15.53 -16.89
CA LEU A 11 -14.59 14.86 -15.94
C LEU A 11 -13.68 13.94 -15.12
N THR A 12 -13.24 14.41 -13.94
CA THR A 12 -12.59 13.55 -12.95
C THR A 12 -13.63 12.53 -12.50
N ALA A 13 -13.50 11.29 -12.95
CA ALA A 13 -14.34 10.22 -12.46
C ALA A 13 -13.86 9.86 -11.04
N CYS A 14 -14.75 9.96 -10.07
CA CYS A 14 -14.52 9.48 -8.71
C CYS A 14 -15.12 8.08 -8.58
N ALA A 15 -14.39 7.15 -7.99
CA ALA A 15 -14.94 5.88 -7.50
C ALA A 15 -15.00 5.86 -5.98
N THR A 16 -15.66 4.82 -5.47
CA THR A 16 -15.60 4.43 -4.08
C THR A 16 -14.74 3.17 -3.98
N SER A 17 -13.77 3.17 -3.07
CA SER A 17 -12.95 2.01 -2.77
C SER A 17 -13.74 0.93 -1.99
N PRO A 18 -13.24 -0.30 -1.85
CA PRO A 18 -13.93 -1.35 -1.08
C PRO A 18 -14.26 -0.95 0.37
N GLU A 19 -13.45 -0.09 0.99
CA GLU A 19 -13.71 0.44 2.35
C GLU A 19 -14.52 1.75 2.37
N GLY A 20 -15.08 2.19 1.23
CA GLY A 20 -16.00 3.33 1.19
C GLY A 20 -15.33 4.70 0.97
N ARG A 21 -14.01 4.76 0.75
CA ARG A 21 -13.28 6.00 0.51
C ARG A 21 -13.48 6.48 -0.93
N LYS A 22 -13.60 7.80 -1.14
CA LYS A 22 -13.56 8.37 -2.49
C LYS A 22 -12.15 8.29 -3.04
N GLN A 23 -12.01 7.74 -4.24
CA GLN A 23 -10.73 7.59 -4.93
C GLN A 23 -10.80 8.12 -6.36
N LEU A 24 -9.65 8.53 -6.88
CA LEU A 24 -9.51 8.97 -8.26
C LEU A 24 -9.48 7.76 -9.20
N LEU A 25 -10.31 7.78 -10.24
CA LEU A 25 -10.24 6.81 -11.33
C LEU A 25 -9.53 7.38 -12.55
N ALA A 26 -8.82 6.50 -13.24
CA ALA A 26 -8.32 6.78 -14.57
C ALA A 26 -9.51 7.09 -15.51
N PRO A 27 -9.45 8.19 -16.28
CA PRO A 27 -10.38 8.43 -17.38
C PRO A 27 -10.42 7.22 -18.33
N ALA A 28 -11.56 6.98 -19.00
CA ALA A 28 -11.75 5.81 -19.86
C ALA A 28 -10.60 5.54 -20.88
N PRO A 29 -10.02 6.55 -21.56
CA PRO A 29 -8.88 6.33 -22.47
C PRO A 29 -7.60 5.81 -21.79
N LEU A 30 -7.50 5.92 -20.47
CA LEU A 30 -6.36 5.52 -19.64
C LEU A 30 -6.65 4.27 -18.81
N GLN A 31 -7.85 3.68 -18.95
CA GLN A 31 -8.16 2.39 -18.31
C GLN A 31 -7.19 1.31 -18.84
N GLY A 32 -6.61 0.54 -17.92
CA GLY A 32 -5.60 -0.49 -18.24
C GLY A 32 -4.16 0.02 -18.35
N PHE A 33 -3.94 1.35 -18.49
CA PHE A 33 -2.59 1.92 -18.50
C PHE A 33 -1.88 1.77 -17.14
N SER A 34 -2.65 1.74 -16.06
CA SER A 34 -2.17 1.59 -14.69
C SER A 34 -1.39 0.29 -14.48
N ALA A 35 -1.80 -0.83 -15.11
CA ALA A 35 -1.08 -2.09 -15.03
C ALA A 35 0.37 -1.95 -15.52
N VAL A 36 0.55 -1.38 -16.72
CA VAL A 36 1.88 -1.18 -17.31
C VAL A 36 2.71 -0.19 -16.51
N TYR A 37 2.11 0.94 -16.10
CA TYR A 37 2.84 1.99 -15.40
C TYR A 37 3.25 1.56 -13.98
N SER A 38 2.35 0.93 -13.22
CA SER A 38 2.66 0.46 -11.86
C SER A 38 3.69 -0.68 -11.85
N GLU A 39 3.67 -1.55 -12.87
CA GLU A 39 4.72 -2.57 -13.06
C GLU A 39 6.09 -1.91 -13.30
N PHE A 40 6.13 -0.85 -14.11
CA PHE A 40 7.35 -0.08 -14.32
C PHE A 40 7.83 0.64 -13.05
N ASP A 41 6.92 1.28 -12.29
CA ASP A 41 7.24 1.93 -11.01
C ASP A 41 7.81 0.92 -10.00
N MET A 42 7.19 -0.26 -9.89
CA MET A 42 7.70 -1.37 -9.07
C MET A 42 9.09 -1.82 -9.53
N HIS A 43 9.32 -1.97 -10.84
CA HIS A 43 10.64 -2.35 -11.34
C HIS A 43 11.72 -1.30 -11.04
N LEU A 44 11.38 -0.01 -11.12
CA LEU A 44 12.29 1.05 -10.70
C LEU A 44 12.64 0.95 -9.21
N GLN A 45 11.67 0.65 -8.34
CA GLN A 45 11.92 0.42 -6.92
C GLN A 45 12.89 -0.75 -6.71
N LEU A 46 12.71 -1.85 -7.45
CA LEU A 46 13.61 -3.00 -7.42
C LEU A 46 15.03 -2.60 -7.85
N VAL A 47 15.20 -1.83 -8.92
CA VAL A 47 16.54 -1.40 -9.38
C VAL A 47 17.27 -0.56 -8.33
N THR A 48 16.54 0.21 -7.51
CA THR A 48 17.14 1.01 -6.42
C THR A 48 17.46 0.23 -5.15
N ALA A 49 16.88 -0.97 -4.98
CA ALA A 49 17.11 -1.82 -3.81
C ALA A 49 18.44 -2.58 -3.91
N THR A 50 19.08 -2.79 -2.77
CA THR A 50 20.36 -3.49 -2.62
C THR A 50 20.21 -4.93 -3.10
N ASN A 51 21.08 -5.40 -4.00
CA ASN A 51 21.05 -6.78 -4.47
C ASN A 51 21.44 -7.75 -3.34
N ALA A 52 20.73 -8.87 -3.25
CA ALA A 52 21.17 -10.00 -2.44
C ALA A 52 22.39 -10.68 -3.09
N PRO A 53 23.32 -11.24 -2.30
CA PRO A 53 24.38 -12.05 -2.87
C PRO A 53 23.79 -13.27 -3.60
N SER A 54 24.43 -13.68 -4.69
CA SER A 54 24.08 -14.94 -5.37
C SER A 54 24.22 -16.10 -4.39
N CYS A 55 23.22 -16.98 -4.33
CA CYS A 55 23.23 -18.08 -3.38
C CYS A 55 24.42 -19.03 -3.63
N GLN A 56 25.05 -19.50 -2.55
CA GLN A 56 25.95 -20.67 -2.55
C GLN A 56 25.20 -21.85 -1.92
N GLU A 57 25.50 -23.09 -2.32
CA GLU A 57 24.63 -24.29 -2.22
C GLU A 57 23.65 -24.38 -1.03
N ALA A 58 24.10 -24.23 0.21
CA ALA A 58 23.23 -24.30 1.40
C ALA A 58 22.25 -23.12 1.50
N VAL A 59 22.68 -21.91 1.16
CA VAL A 59 21.83 -20.70 1.06
C VAL A 59 20.76 -20.91 -0.01
N CYS A 60 21.09 -21.60 -1.11
CA CYS A 60 20.13 -21.88 -2.17
C CYS A 60 18.98 -22.79 -1.71
N ALA A 61 19.19 -23.68 -0.73
CA ALA A 61 18.12 -24.52 -0.19
C ALA A 61 17.13 -23.71 0.66
N ALA A 62 17.63 -22.84 1.54
CA ALA A 62 16.80 -21.95 2.34
C ALA A 62 16.03 -20.94 1.47
N ASP A 63 16.68 -20.42 0.42
CA ASP A 63 16.05 -19.53 -0.55
C ASP A 63 14.92 -20.24 -1.31
N ARG A 64 15.13 -21.46 -1.79
CA ARG A 64 14.06 -22.26 -2.41
C ARG A 64 12.90 -22.55 -1.46
N ALA A 65 13.19 -22.84 -0.20
CA ALA A 65 12.15 -23.08 0.81
C ALA A 65 11.32 -21.81 1.07
N PHE A 66 11.97 -20.65 1.13
CA PHE A 66 11.31 -19.36 1.24
C PHE A 66 10.44 -19.07 0.01
N ASP A 67 10.96 -19.27 -1.19
CA ASP A 67 10.21 -19.06 -2.44
C ASP A 67 8.96 -19.97 -2.50
N GLN A 68 9.09 -21.25 -2.12
CA GLN A 68 7.96 -22.19 -2.04
C GLN A 68 6.91 -21.74 -1.02
N ARG A 69 7.34 -21.22 0.12
CA ARG A 69 6.47 -20.70 1.17
C ARG A 69 5.67 -19.49 0.70
N ILE A 70 6.32 -18.55 0.00
CA ILE A 70 5.65 -17.40 -0.64
C ILE A 70 4.60 -17.87 -1.64
N LEU A 71 4.94 -18.83 -2.51
CA LEU A 71 4.01 -19.36 -3.50
C LEU A 71 2.81 -20.07 -2.86
N ALA A 72 3.03 -20.86 -1.81
CA ALA A 72 1.97 -21.58 -1.11
C ALA A 72 0.99 -20.62 -0.40
N LEU A 73 1.53 -19.66 0.37
CA LEU A 73 0.72 -18.65 1.05
C LEU A 73 0.01 -17.73 0.05
N GLY A 74 0.74 -17.26 -0.96
CA GLY A 74 0.20 -16.42 -2.02
C GLY A 74 -0.94 -17.10 -2.78
N ARG A 75 -0.81 -18.38 -3.12
CA ARG A 75 -1.88 -19.13 -3.78
C ARG A 75 -3.15 -19.21 -2.92
N ARG A 76 -2.99 -19.54 -1.64
CA ARG A 76 -4.11 -19.62 -0.69
C ARG A 76 -4.84 -18.28 -0.57
N LEU A 77 -4.10 -17.18 -0.49
CA LEU A 77 -4.66 -15.83 -0.43
C LEU A 77 -5.32 -15.43 -1.75
N ALA A 78 -4.70 -15.72 -2.90
CA ALA A 78 -5.25 -15.41 -4.22
C ALA A 78 -6.58 -16.12 -4.46
N ASP A 79 -6.67 -17.40 -4.08
CA ASP A 79 -7.92 -18.15 -4.16
C ASP A 79 -9.02 -17.52 -3.28
N ALA A 80 -8.69 -16.98 -2.11
CA ALA A 80 -9.64 -16.21 -1.29
C ALA A 80 -10.01 -14.87 -1.94
N ALA A 81 -9.04 -14.13 -2.47
CA ALA A 81 -9.26 -12.83 -3.08
C ALA A 81 -10.23 -12.91 -4.27
N PHE A 82 -10.06 -13.87 -5.18
CA PHE A 82 -10.98 -14.05 -6.31
C PHE A 82 -12.37 -14.55 -5.91
N ARG A 83 -12.52 -15.23 -4.76
CA ARG A 83 -13.84 -15.60 -4.22
C ARG A 83 -14.58 -14.39 -3.65
N GLU A 84 -13.87 -13.54 -2.90
CA GLU A 84 -14.46 -12.38 -2.22
C GLU A 84 -14.65 -11.18 -3.15
N HIS A 85 -13.82 -11.07 -4.20
CA HIS A 85 -13.78 -9.92 -5.13
C HIS A 85 -13.90 -10.39 -6.58
N ALA A 86 -15.13 -10.66 -7.03
CA ALA A 86 -15.40 -11.17 -8.37
C ALA A 86 -15.00 -10.18 -9.49
N ASP A 87 -14.92 -8.88 -9.19
CA ASP A 87 -14.50 -7.84 -10.13
C ASP A 87 -13.02 -7.93 -10.52
N LEU A 88 -12.19 -8.60 -9.71
CA LEU A 88 -10.77 -8.78 -10.02
C LEU A 88 -10.54 -9.47 -11.36
N HIS A 89 -11.41 -10.42 -11.73
CA HIS A 89 -11.35 -11.12 -13.01
C HIS A 89 -11.54 -10.20 -14.22
N LEU A 90 -12.12 -9.02 -14.04
CA LEU A 90 -12.26 -8.00 -15.08
C LEU A 90 -10.99 -7.14 -15.22
N ARG A 91 -10.12 -7.15 -14.20
CA ARG A 91 -8.94 -6.27 -14.09
C ARG A 91 -7.66 -6.99 -14.51
N PHE A 92 -7.47 -8.24 -14.05
CA PHE A 92 -6.32 -9.07 -14.38
C PHE A 92 -6.64 -10.57 -14.20
N PRO A 93 -5.94 -11.48 -14.90
CA PRO A 93 -6.33 -12.90 -14.94
C PRO A 93 -5.97 -13.68 -13.67
N ARG A 94 -4.90 -13.29 -12.96
CA ARG A 94 -4.40 -13.96 -11.75
C ARG A 94 -3.46 -13.05 -10.96
N PHE A 95 -3.27 -13.35 -9.68
CA PHE A 95 -2.12 -12.85 -8.94
C PHE A 95 -0.86 -13.63 -9.32
N GLU A 96 0.26 -12.92 -9.46
CA GLU A 96 1.59 -13.51 -9.69
C GLU A 96 2.51 -13.16 -8.53
N PHE A 97 3.17 -14.16 -7.95
CA PHE A 97 4.05 -13.97 -6.80
C PHE A 97 5.50 -14.21 -7.22
N VAL A 98 6.36 -13.22 -6.98
CA VAL A 98 7.77 -13.25 -7.38
C VAL A 98 8.63 -12.94 -6.17
N VAL A 99 9.72 -13.69 -5.99
CA VAL A 99 10.76 -13.34 -5.03
C VAL A 99 11.90 -12.65 -5.76
N ALA A 100 12.18 -11.41 -5.40
CA ALA A 100 13.29 -10.63 -5.94
C ALA A 100 14.54 -10.80 -5.08
N ASP A 101 15.70 -10.97 -5.72
CA ASP A 101 17.01 -11.10 -5.07
C ASP A 101 17.51 -9.75 -4.55
N LYS A 102 16.80 -9.20 -3.56
CA LYS A 102 17.10 -7.95 -2.87
C LYS A 102 17.40 -8.22 -1.41
N ALA A 103 18.51 -7.66 -0.92
CA ALA A 103 19.00 -7.83 0.45
C ALA A 103 18.15 -7.07 1.46
N ASP A 104 17.58 -5.93 1.05
CA ASP A 104 16.69 -5.13 1.88
C ASP A 104 15.38 -5.88 2.15
N PRO A 105 14.81 -5.80 3.37
CA PRO A 105 13.44 -6.26 3.59
C PRO A 105 12.46 -5.33 2.86
N GLY A 106 11.56 -5.91 2.06
CA GLY A 106 10.54 -5.19 1.33
C GLY A 106 9.54 -6.11 0.65
N ALA A 107 8.39 -5.54 0.31
CA ALA A 107 7.43 -6.11 -0.60
C ALA A 107 6.74 -4.98 -1.37
N ALA A 108 6.27 -5.29 -2.57
CA ALA A 108 5.56 -4.35 -3.43
C ALA A 108 4.54 -5.11 -4.30
N SER A 109 3.66 -4.36 -4.94
CA SER A 109 2.70 -4.90 -5.90
C SER A 109 2.49 -3.97 -7.09
N SER A 110 1.82 -4.46 -8.13
CA SER A 110 1.38 -3.67 -9.29
C SER A 110 -0.12 -3.84 -9.53
N ALA A 111 -0.74 -2.91 -10.26
CA ALA A 111 -2.15 -2.98 -10.64
C ALA A 111 -2.48 -4.21 -11.50
N GLY A 112 -1.46 -4.81 -12.13
CA GLY A 112 -1.59 -6.03 -12.94
C GLY A 112 -1.72 -7.31 -12.11
N GLY A 113 -1.67 -7.24 -10.78
CA GLY A 113 -1.75 -8.41 -9.90
C GLY A 113 -0.40 -9.05 -9.58
N THR A 114 0.72 -8.44 -9.96
CA THR A 114 2.05 -8.87 -9.53
C THR A 114 2.27 -8.48 -8.07
N VAL A 115 2.76 -9.40 -7.26
CA VAL A 115 3.23 -9.18 -5.88
C VAL A 115 4.67 -9.64 -5.82
N VAL A 116 5.58 -8.71 -5.51
CA VAL A 116 7.00 -8.98 -5.38
C VAL A 116 7.40 -8.93 -3.92
N VAL A 117 8.11 -9.96 -3.46
CA VAL A 117 8.69 -10.04 -2.11
C VAL A 117 10.20 -10.03 -2.20
N TYR A 118 10.86 -9.24 -1.36
CA TYR A 118 12.32 -9.13 -1.39
C TYR A 118 12.91 -10.24 -0.53
N ARG A 119 14.00 -10.85 -1.00
CA ARG A 119 14.70 -11.94 -0.29
C ARG A 119 15.12 -11.55 1.14
N GLY A 120 15.38 -10.27 1.39
CA GLY A 120 15.68 -9.72 2.71
C GLY A 120 14.63 -10.04 3.78
N LEU A 121 13.35 -10.26 3.42
CA LEU A 121 12.31 -10.69 4.38
C LEU A 121 12.65 -12.00 5.08
N ARG A 122 13.41 -12.89 4.44
CA ARG A 122 13.85 -14.15 5.06
C ARG A 122 14.68 -13.90 6.33
N GLY A 123 15.42 -12.79 6.39
CA GLY A 123 16.21 -12.41 7.56
C GLY A 123 15.38 -11.96 8.77
N LEU A 124 14.09 -11.69 8.60
CA LEU A 124 13.18 -11.32 9.68
C LEU A 124 12.50 -12.52 10.34
N ASP A 125 12.71 -13.73 9.81
CA ASP A 125 12.15 -15.00 10.31
C ASP A 125 10.64 -14.94 10.62
N LEU A 126 9.88 -14.27 9.75
CA LEU A 126 8.43 -14.13 9.87
C LEU A 126 7.79 -15.51 9.89
N ASP A 127 6.84 -15.76 10.79
CA ASP A 127 6.01 -16.97 10.76
C ASP A 127 4.96 -16.91 9.63
N ASP A 128 4.22 -18.00 9.40
CA ASP A 128 3.32 -18.05 8.23
C ASP A 128 2.20 -17.02 8.34
N ALA A 129 1.77 -16.69 9.56
CA ALA A 129 0.72 -15.71 9.81
C ALA A 129 1.20 -14.29 9.47
N ALA A 130 2.38 -13.89 9.95
CA ALA A 130 2.99 -12.60 9.66
C ALA A 130 3.38 -12.48 8.17
N LEU A 131 3.90 -13.55 7.56
CA LEU A 131 4.23 -13.57 6.14
C LEU A 131 2.97 -13.50 5.26
N ALA A 132 1.90 -14.21 5.64
CA ALA A 132 0.62 -14.11 4.97
C ALA A 132 0.03 -12.70 5.08
N PHE A 133 0.21 -12.01 6.21
CA PHE A 133 -0.20 -10.62 6.36
C PHE A 133 0.54 -9.69 5.39
N VAL A 134 1.86 -9.82 5.26
CA VAL A 134 2.64 -9.02 4.29
C VAL A 134 2.09 -9.22 2.87
N LEU A 135 1.89 -10.48 2.45
CA LEU A 135 1.30 -10.78 1.14
C LEU A 135 -0.12 -10.22 0.99
N ALA A 136 -0.97 -10.40 2.00
CA ALA A 136 -2.35 -9.93 1.97
C ALA A 136 -2.43 -8.40 1.89
N ARG A 137 -1.53 -7.66 2.56
CA ARG A 137 -1.45 -6.20 2.47
C ARG A 137 -1.11 -5.75 1.05
N GLU A 138 -0.10 -6.35 0.44
CA GLU A 138 0.27 -6.02 -0.95
C GLU A 138 -0.86 -6.36 -1.93
N MET A 139 -1.49 -7.53 -1.80
CA MET A 139 -2.68 -7.88 -2.57
C MET A 139 -3.82 -6.88 -2.34
N SER A 140 -3.97 -6.37 -1.12
CA SER A 140 -5.03 -5.42 -0.77
C SER A 140 -4.81 -4.03 -1.40
N HIS A 141 -3.56 -3.61 -1.64
CA HIS A 141 -3.30 -2.44 -2.47
C HIS A 141 -3.82 -2.62 -3.91
N VAL A 142 -3.69 -3.84 -4.45
CA VAL A 142 -4.26 -4.18 -5.77
C VAL A 142 -5.78 -4.20 -5.71
N ILE A 143 -6.37 -4.92 -4.75
CA ILE A 143 -7.83 -5.04 -4.57
C ILE A 143 -8.47 -3.65 -4.44
N ALA A 144 -7.92 -2.79 -3.59
CA ALA A 144 -8.44 -1.44 -3.36
C ALA A 144 -8.31 -0.50 -4.57
N GLY A 145 -7.45 -0.82 -5.55
CA GLY A 145 -7.19 0.05 -6.69
C GLY A 145 -6.22 1.20 -6.38
N HIS A 146 -5.40 1.08 -5.33
CA HIS A 146 -4.45 2.11 -4.94
C HIS A 146 -3.41 2.41 -6.04
N HIS A 147 -3.01 1.40 -6.82
CA HIS A 147 -2.15 1.61 -7.98
C HIS A 147 -2.83 2.42 -9.08
N ASP A 148 -4.11 2.15 -9.35
CA ASP A 148 -4.90 2.89 -10.33
C ASP A 148 -5.04 4.36 -9.92
N GLU A 149 -5.32 4.61 -8.64
CA GLU A 149 -5.38 5.94 -8.05
C GLU A 149 -4.02 6.65 -8.13
N ASN A 150 -2.94 5.99 -7.74
CA ASN A 150 -1.58 6.57 -7.74
C ASN A 150 -1.11 6.93 -9.16
N VAL A 151 -1.39 6.08 -10.16
CA VAL A 151 -1.09 6.38 -11.56
C VAL A 151 -1.94 7.55 -12.06
N THR A 152 -3.22 7.56 -11.72
CA THR A 152 -4.14 8.65 -12.08
C THR A 152 -3.67 9.98 -11.50
N THR A 153 -3.29 10.00 -10.22
CA THR A 153 -2.72 11.18 -9.55
C THR A 153 -1.47 11.68 -10.28
N SER A 154 -0.54 10.80 -10.64
CA SER A 154 0.66 11.17 -11.40
C SER A 154 0.32 11.79 -12.76
N ILE A 155 -0.63 11.21 -13.50
CA ILE A 155 -1.05 11.72 -14.81
C ILE A 155 -1.73 13.09 -14.68
N LEU A 156 -2.66 13.23 -13.74
CA LEU A 156 -3.38 14.50 -13.52
C LEU A 156 -2.41 15.63 -13.14
N VAL A 157 -1.45 15.35 -12.27
CA VAL A 157 -0.40 16.31 -11.89
C VAL A 157 0.46 16.69 -13.10
N ALA A 158 0.86 15.71 -13.92
CA ALA A 158 1.65 15.96 -15.12
C ALA A 158 0.91 16.86 -16.13
N VAL A 159 -0.37 16.59 -16.37
CA VAL A 159 -1.22 17.41 -17.24
C VAL A 159 -1.41 18.81 -16.64
N ALA A 160 -1.68 18.91 -15.34
CA ALA A 160 -1.86 20.20 -14.67
C ALA A 160 -0.61 21.07 -14.75
N ALA A 161 0.58 20.51 -14.52
CA ALA A 161 1.83 21.27 -14.63
C ALA A 161 2.08 21.77 -16.06
N GLN A 162 1.80 20.95 -17.08
CA GLN A 162 1.96 21.33 -18.48
C GLN A 162 1.04 22.50 -18.88
N LEU A 163 -0.17 22.56 -18.32
CA LEU A 163 -1.14 23.63 -18.60
C LEU A 163 -0.87 24.90 -17.78
N LEU A 164 -0.53 24.75 -16.50
CA LEU A 164 -0.41 25.88 -15.57
C LEU A 164 0.93 26.60 -15.69
N PHE A 165 2.03 25.89 -15.92
CA PHE A 165 3.36 26.51 -15.85
C PHE A 165 3.67 27.52 -16.95
N PRO A 166 3.25 27.32 -18.21
CA PRO A 166 3.37 28.35 -19.23
C PRO A 166 2.54 29.60 -18.90
N VAL A 167 1.34 29.43 -18.33
CA VAL A 167 0.43 30.53 -17.97
C VAL A 167 0.96 31.34 -16.79
N LEU A 168 1.53 30.64 -15.80
CA LEU A 168 2.06 31.26 -14.59
C LEU A 168 3.49 31.79 -14.76
N ASN A 169 4.09 31.68 -15.96
CA ASN A 169 5.47 32.06 -16.24
C ASN A 169 6.50 31.48 -15.25
N ILE A 170 6.23 30.32 -14.64
CA ILE A 170 7.07 29.76 -13.57
C ILE A 170 8.49 29.41 -14.07
N GLY A 171 8.69 29.25 -15.38
CA GLY A 171 10.02 29.15 -15.99
C GLY A 171 10.95 30.33 -15.67
N THR A 172 10.42 31.53 -15.38
CA THR A 172 11.22 32.70 -15.00
C THR A 172 11.59 32.73 -13.50
N LEU A 173 10.98 31.90 -12.66
CA LEU A 173 11.26 31.83 -11.21
C LEU A 173 12.44 30.89 -10.90
N PHE A 174 12.70 29.92 -11.77
CA PHE A 174 13.83 28.98 -11.64
C PHE A 174 15.03 29.35 -12.52
N ALA A 175 14.88 30.32 -13.41
CA ALA A 175 16.00 31.03 -14.01
C ALA A 175 16.60 31.93 -12.92
N GLY A 176 17.58 31.42 -12.18
CA GLY A 176 18.27 32.16 -11.13
C GLY A 176 18.67 33.56 -11.59
N SER A 177 18.66 34.50 -10.65
CA SER A 177 18.96 35.93 -10.76
C SER A 177 20.03 36.29 -11.81
N ALA A 178 19.63 36.36 -13.08
CA ALA A 178 20.35 37.05 -14.12
C ALA A 178 19.39 38.13 -14.62
N ALA A 179 19.47 39.29 -13.97
CA ALA A 179 19.00 40.52 -14.55
C ALA A 179 19.80 40.76 -15.84
N THR A 180 19.25 40.35 -16.97
CA THR A 180 19.63 40.88 -18.28
C THR A 180 18.38 41.07 -19.12
N THR A 181 18.01 42.34 -19.23
CA THR A 181 17.22 42.92 -20.31
C THR A 181 17.69 42.42 -21.68
N ALA A 182 16.88 41.59 -22.33
CA ALA A 182 16.81 41.51 -23.79
C ALA A 182 15.46 40.91 -24.18
N ALA A 183 14.58 41.76 -24.71
CA ALA A 183 13.46 41.30 -25.49
C ALA A 183 13.97 40.69 -26.82
N ALA A 184 13.26 39.65 -27.27
CA ALA A 184 13.30 39.00 -28.58
C ALA A 184 14.19 37.75 -28.74
N SER A 185 13.49 36.67 -29.12
CA SER A 185 13.94 35.47 -29.83
C SER A 185 14.73 34.40 -29.07
N THR A 186 14.04 33.61 -28.23
CA THR A 186 14.21 32.14 -28.28
C THR A 186 12.98 31.41 -27.74
N ALA A 187 11.95 31.25 -28.59
CA ALA A 187 10.82 30.37 -28.27
C ALA A 187 11.29 28.93 -27.96
N ALA A 188 12.45 28.50 -28.48
CA ALA A 188 13.02 27.19 -28.21
C ALA A 188 13.63 27.04 -26.81
N THR A 189 14.32 28.08 -26.28
CA THR A 189 14.96 28.02 -24.95
C THR A 189 13.95 28.19 -23.82
N SER A 190 12.92 29.03 -24.02
CA SER A 190 11.80 29.12 -23.07
C SER A 190 10.97 27.83 -23.06
N THR A 191 10.69 27.24 -24.22
CA THR A 191 9.89 25.99 -24.27
C THR A 191 10.62 24.82 -23.62
N LEU A 192 11.91 24.61 -23.91
CA LEU A 192 12.66 23.49 -23.32
C LEU A 192 12.83 23.63 -21.80
N ALA A 193 13.15 24.84 -21.31
CA ALA A 193 13.24 25.11 -19.88
C ALA A 193 11.87 24.98 -19.18
N THR A 194 10.79 25.48 -19.79
CA THR A 194 9.42 25.33 -19.26
C THR A 194 8.97 23.87 -19.26
N THR A 195 9.30 23.07 -20.27
CA THR A 195 8.97 21.63 -20.31
C THR A 195 9.77 20.82 -19.29
N ALA A 196 11.07 21.12 -19.10
CA ALA A 196 11.90 20.45 -18.10
C ALA A 196 11.43 20.78 -16.67
N VAL A 197 11.17 22.05 -16.37
CA VAL A 197 10.63 22.49 -15.07
C VAL A 197 9.25 21.89 -14.82
N ALA A 198 8.37 21.87 -15.83
CA ALA A 198 7.06 21.23 -15.73
C ALA A 198 7.18 19.73 -15.42
N SER A 199 8.10 19.02 -16.08
CA SER A 199 8.30 17.59 -15.86
C SER A 199 8.85 17.29 -14.45
N ALA A 200 9.86 18.05 -14.01
CA ALA A 200 10.46 17.86 -12.68
C ALA A 200 9.47 18.20 -11.55
N ALA A 201 8.75 19.31 -11.65
CA ALA A 201 7.75 19.66 -10.65
C ALA A 201 6.54 18.71 -10.67
N SER A 202 6.16 18.17 -11.83
CA SER A 202 5.13 17.13 -11.91
C SER A 202 5.53 15.88 -11.15
N PHE A 203 6.79 15.46 -11.32
CA PHE A 203 7.33 14.32 -10.61
C PHE A 203 7.38 14.56 -9.10
N ALA A 204 7.91 15.71 -8.66
CA ALA A 204 7.96 16.07 -7.25
C ALA A 204 6.56 16.20 -6.62
N GLY A 205 5.65 16.89 -7.31
CA GLY A 205 4.27 17.09 -6.87
C GLY A 205 3.48 15.79 -6.79
N SER A 206 3.59 14.91 -7.79
CA SER A 206 2.92 13.59 -7.77
C SER A 206 3.46 12.70 -6.66
N ARG A 207 4.77 12.74 -6.37
CA ARG A 207 5.34 12.01 -5.23
C ARG A 207 4.85 12.55 -3.90
N ALA A 208 4.77 13.88 -3.75
CA ALA A 208 4.27 14.50 -2.52
C ALA A 208 2.80 14.14 -2.24
N LEU A 209 1.93 14.19 -3.27
CA LEU A 209 0.52 13.79 -3.14
C LEU A 209 0.37 12.30 -2.84
N ARG A 210 1.10 11.43 -3.55
CA ARG A 210 1.10 9.99 -3.22
C ARG A 210 1.59 9.73 -1.79
N ALA A 211 2.59 10.47 -1.33
CA ALA A 211 3.09 10.35 0.04
C ALA A 211 2.07 10.84 1.09
N SER A 212 1.26 11.86 0.80
CA SER A 212 0.20 12.31 1.71
C SER A 212 -0.94 11.30 1.83
N ASP A 213 -1.27 10.61 0.74
CA ASP A 213 -2.37 9.65 0.71
C ASP A 213 -1.97 8.26 1.24
N ARG A 214 -0.66 7.95 1.24
CA ARG A 214 -0.10 6.66 1.65
C ARG A 214 -0.58 6.16 3.01
N PRO A 215 -0.61 6.95 4.11
CA PRO A 215 -1.09 6.45 5.40
C PRO A 215 -2.55 5.99 5.36
N GLN A 216 -3.39 6.64 4.55
CA GLN A 216 -4.78 6.23 4.39
C GLN A 216 -4.89 4.96 3.55
N GLN A 217 -4.16 4.88 2.43
CA GLN A 217 -4.11 3.68 1.60
C GLN A 217 -3.57 2.47 2.36
N VAL A 218 -2.60 2.64 3.25
CA VAL A 218 -2.08 1.57 4.11
C VAL A 218 -3.14 1.07 5.08
N ARG A 219 -3.84 1.95 5.81
CA ARG A 219 -4.92 1.53 6.73
C ARG A 219 -6.07 0.82 6.00
N GLU A 220 -6.41 1.29 4.81
CA GLU A 220 -7.41 0.65 3.97
C GLU A 220 -6.95 -0.75 3.50
N ALA A 221 -5.71 -0.85 3.01
CA ALA A 221 -5.13 -2.12 2.61
C ALA A 221 -5.04 -3.11 3.79
N GLU A 222 -4.75 -2.64 5.00
CA GLU A 222 -4.74 -3.47 6.22
C GLU A 222 -6.13 -3.99 6.61
N ALA A 223 -7.16 -3.15 6.50
CA ALA A 223 -8.54 -3.56 6.76
C ALA A 223 -8.98 -4.67 5.79
N ILE A 224 -8.68 -4.52 4.49
CA ILE A 224 -8.94 -5.53 3.47
C ILE A 224 -8.07 -6.77 3.71
N ALA A 225 -6.79 -6.61 4.08
CA ALA A 225 -5.87 -7.71 4.33
C ALA A 225 -6.36 -8.60 5.47
N MET A 226 -6.87 -8.03 6.56
CA MET A 226 -7.43 -8.80 7.67
C MET A 226 -8.70 -9.56 7.27
N LYS A 227 -9.56 -8.96 6.43
CA LYS A 227 -10.74 -9.66 5.86
C LYS A 227 -10.31 -10.80 4.94
N LEU A 228 -9.31 -10.56 4.09
CA LEU A 228 -8.75 -11.54 3.17
C LEU A 228 -8.08 -12.71 3.90
N LEU A 229 -7.31 -12.42 4.95
CA LEU A 229 -6.71 -13.42 5.83
C LEU A 229 -7.80 -14.29 6.49
N ALA A 230 -8.86 -13.67 7.02
CA ALA A 230 -9.98 -14.40 7.59
C ALA A 230 -10.68 -15.29 6.55
N ALA A 231 -10.93 -14.79 5.34
CA ALA A 231 -11.51 -15.56 4.22
C ALA A 231 -10.60 -16.69 3.74
N ALA A 232 -9.29 -16.54 3.91
CA ALA A 232 -8.31 -17.60 3.69
C ALA A 232 -8.20 -18.57 4.88
N GLY A 233 -8.92 -18.36 5.98
CA GLY A 233 -8.95 -19.25 7.16
C GLY A 233 -7.89 -18.96 8.21
N TRP A 234 -7.30 -17.76 8.23
CA TRP A 234 -6.39 -17.32 9.28
C TRP A 234 -7.17 -16.73 10.46
N ASN A 235 -6.67 -16.95 11.68
CA ASN A 235 -7.20 -16.31 12.87
C ASN A 235 -6.57 -14.91 13.02
N GLY A 236 -7.38 -13.85 12.94
CA GLY A 236 -6.89 -12.47 12.98
C GLY A 236 -6.16 -12.08 14.28
N ARG A 237 -6.55 -12.67 15.42
CA ARG A 237 -5.83 -12.46 16.70
C ARG A 237 -4.45 -13.10 16.68
N ALA A 238 -4.36 -14.34 16.20
CA ALA A 238 -3.07 -15.01 16.06
C ALA A 238 -2.14 -14.25 15.10
N VAL A 239 -2.65 -13.72 13.99
CA VAL A 239 -1.88 -12.85 13.08
C VAL A 239 -1.38 -11.60 13.82
N SER A 240 -2.25 -10.93 14.58
CA SER A 240 -1.89 -9.75 15.37
C SER A 240 -0.81 -10.05 16.41
N ASP A 241 -0.92 -11.16 17.13
CA ASP A 241 0.04 -11.55 18.17
C ASP A 241 1.43 -11.79 17.57
N GLN A 242 1.51 -12.40 16.39
CA GLN A 242 2.76 -12.65 15.69
C GLN A 242 3.39 -11.36 15.15
N LEU A 243 2.58 -10.46 14.58
CA LEU A 243 3.06 -9.14 14.14
C LEU A 243 3.61 -8.31 15.31
N GLU A 244 2.94 -8.31 16.47
CA GLU A 244 3.44 -7.63 17.66
C GLU A 244 4.72 -8.26 18.22
N ALA A 245 4.83 -9.60 18.21
CA ALA A 245 6.02 -10.29 18.67
C ALA A 245 7.26 -9.95 17.83
N LEU A 246 7.10 -9.72 16.53
CA LEU A 246 8.17 -9.34 15.61
C LEU A 246 8.60 -7.87 15.73
N ARG A 247 7.71 -7.01 16.23
CA ARG A 247 7.87 -5.54 16.25
C ARG A 247 9.21 -5.05 16.82
N PRO A 248 9.75 -5.59 17.93
CA PRO A 248 11.02 -5.15 18.50
C PRO A 248 12.25 -5.57 17.68
N ALA A 249 12.12 -6.60 16.85
CA ALA A 249 13.21 -7.15 16.03
C ALA A 249 13.31 -6.50 14.64
N LEU A 250 12.31 -5.71 14.24
CA LEU A 250 12.34 -4.99 12.98
C LEU A 250 13.46 -3.94 12.98
N PRO A 251 14.25 -3.82 11.90
CA PRO A 251 15.24 -2.73 11.73
C PRO A 251 14.60 -1.34 11.78
N GLU A 252 15.30 -0.35 12.34
CA GLU A 252 14.85 1.06 12.39
C GLU A 252 14.90 1.74 11.01
N GLU A 253 15.83 1.34 10.15
CA GLU A 253 16.00 1.77 8.76
C GLU A 253 15.90 0.49 7.92
N PRO A 254 14.96 0.26 6.98
CA PRO A 254 14.32 1.17 6.01
C PRO A 254 12.84 1.57 6.25
N SER A 255 12.33 2.52 5.44
CA SER A 255 10.92 2.96 5.47
C SER A 255 9.87 1.84 5.47
N TRP A 256 10.15 0.71 4.80
CA TRP A 256 9.21 -0.42 4.76
C TRP A 256 9.08 -1.15 6.11
N THR A 257 10.17 -1.30 6.88
CA THR A 257 10.10 -1.95 8.20
C THR A 257 9.43 -1.05 9.23
N GLU A 258 9.58 0.27 9.11
CA GLU A 258 8.81 1.23 9.89
C GLU A 258 7.31 1.13 9.58
N GLU A 259 6.93 1.07 8.30
CA GLU A 259 5.52 0.85 7.93
C GLU A 259 4.98 -0.46 8.47
N LEU A 260 5.74 -1.57 8.42
CA LEU A 260 5.33 -2.84 9.03
C LEU A 260 5.20 -2.75 10.56
N ARG A 261 6.08 -1.98 11.22
CA ARG A 261 6.03 -1.73 12.67
C ARG A 261 4.77 -0.93 13.06
N GLU A 262 4.37 0.03 12.23
CA GLU A 262 3.12 0.76 12.41
C GLU A 262 1.90 -0.12 12.11
N SER A 263 1.95 -0.94 11.05
CA SER A 263 0.92 -1.94 10.74
C SER A 263 0.66 -2.86 11.94
N ALA A 264 1.72 -3.41 12.55
CA ALA A 264 1.60 -4.27 13.72
C ALA A 264 0.83 -3.58 14.86
N ARG A 265 1.22 -2.33 15.20
CA ARG A 265 0.57 -1.52 16.24
C ARG A 265 -0.90 -1.27 15.94
N HIS A 266 -1.20 -0.88 14.70
CA HIS A 266 -2.55 -0.60 14.27
C HIS A 266 -3.43 -1.85 14.34
N ILE A 267 -2.98 -2.98 13.78
CA ILE A 267 -3.73 -4.25 13.85
C ILE A 267 -3.94 -4.69 15.31
N ALA A 268 -2.93 -4.56 16.18
CA ALA A 268 -3.07 -4.85 17.60
C ALA A 268 -4.16 -4.02 18.27
N SER A 269 -4.23 -2.72 17.95
CA SER A 269 -5.28 -1.83 18.46
C SER A 269 -6.68 -2.26 18.02
N LEU A 270 -6.83 -2.74 16.77
CA LEU A 270 -8.12 -3.24 16.27
C LEU A 270 -8.57 -4.51 17.00
N MET A 271 -7.63 -5.36 17.41
CA MET A 271 -7.91 -6.65 18.07
C MET A 271 -8.15 -6.54 19.59
N GLN A 272 -7.78 -5.43 20.22
CA GLN A 272 -8.01 -5.15 21.64
C GLN A 272 -9.40 -4.56 21.93
N GLY A 273 -10.15 -4.17 20.89
CA GLY A 273 -11.40 -3.42 21.05
C GLY A 273 -11.15 -1.96 21.47
N PRO A 274 -12.18 -1.09 21.53
CA PRO A 274 -12.00 0.26 22.02
C PRO A 274 -11.47 0.23 23.45
N VAL A 275 -10.40 0.99 23.73
CA VAL A 275 -10.03 1.32 25.10
C VAL A 275 -11.19 2.12 25.66
N LEU A 276 -12.04 1.47 26.45
CA LEU A 276 -13.03 2.20 27.25
C LEU A 276 -12.24 3.20 28.09
N PRO A 277 -12.65 4.48 28.16
CA PRO A 277 -11.98 5.43 29.02
C PRO A 277 -11.92 4.81 30.41
N GLU A 278 -10.70 4.68 30.96
CA GLU A 278 -10.55 4.37 32.37
C GLU A 278 -11.34 5.44 33.10
N ASN A 279 -12.46 5.04 33.69
CA ASN A 279 -13.28 5.94 34.49
C ASN A 279 -12.40 6.32 35.68
N PRO A 280 -11.89 7.56 35.78
CA PRO A 280 -11.07 7.94 36.91
C PRO A 280 -12.05 8.27 38.04
N GLY A 281 -12.55 7.23 38.69
CA GLY A 281 -13.57 7.37 39.71
C GLY A 281 -14.53 6.20 39.76
N LEU A 282 -14.03 5.05 40.21
CA LEU A 282 -14.78 4.08 41.03
C LEU A 282 -13.81 3.18 41.83
N GLY A 283 -12.62 3.70 42.14
CA GLY A 283 -11.87 3.26 43.31
C GLY A 283 -12.53 3.90 44.54
N ASP A 284 -12.77 3.11 45.57
CA ASP A 284 -13.32 3.51 46.88
C ASP A 284 -14.78 3.97 46.91
N SER A 285 -15.75 3.09 46.62
CA SER A 285 -17.12 3.19 47.20
C SER A 285 -18.00 1.94 46.99
N LEU A 286 -17.53 0.72 47.27
CA LEU A 286 -18.44 -0.41 47.55
C LEU A 286 -17.86 -1.33 48.64
N GLY A 287 -17.48 -0.72 49.76
CA GLY A 287 -17.42 -1.40 51.05
C GLY A 287 -18.76 -1.29 51.76
N GLN A 288 -19.76 -2.06 51.32
CA GLN A 288 -20.93 -2.35 52.14
C GLN A 288 -21.53 -3.70 51.74
N ALA A 289 -21.67 -4.56 52.75
CA ALA A 289 -22.02 -5.96 52.64
C ALA A 289 -23.38 -6.17 51.94
N GLY A 290 -23.38 -6.94 50.85
CA GLY A 290 -24.56 -7.59 50.29
C GLY A 290 -24.59 -9.08 50.70
N PRO A 291 -25.79 -9.70 50.84
CA PRO A 291 -25.94 -11.00 51.46
C PRO A 291 -25.39 -12.14 50.57
N ALA A 292 -24.86 -13.18 51.22
CA ALA A 292 -24.30 -14.36 50.58
C ALA A 292 -25.34 -15.09 49.72
N LEU A 293 -24.99 -15.35 48.45
CA LEU A 293 -25.71 -16.24 47.55
C LEU A 293 -25.20 -17.69 47.71
N PRO A 294 -26.08 -18.72 47.67
CA PRO A 294 -25.68 -20.09 47.88
C PRO A 294 -25.03 -20.72 46.63
N PHE A 295 -24.14 -21.66 46.92
CA PHE A 295 -23.36 -22.56 46.07
C PHE A 295 -24.00 -23.07 44.77
N GLY A 296 -23.15 -23.21 43.74
CA GLY A 296 -23.13 -24.37 42.85
C GLY A 296 -23.79 -24.21 41.48
N LEU A 297 -23.06 -23.69 40.50
CA LEU A 297 -23.38 -23.91 39.08
C LEU A 297 -22.55 -25.10 38.55
N PRO A 298 -23.18 -26.10 37.89
CA PRO A 298 -22.46 -27.24 37.32
C PRO A 298 -21.63 -26.81 36.09
N PRO A 299 -20.52 -27.53 35.78
CA PRO A 299 -19.68 -27.22 34.63
C PRO A 299 -20.39 -27.47 33.29
N PRO A 300 -19.99 -26.77 32.20
CA PRO A 300 -20.64 -26.87 30.91
C PRO A 300 -20.41 -28.24 30.24
N ILE A 301 -21.50 -28.77 29.67
CA ILE A 301 -21.53 -30.01 28.89
C ILE A 301 -20.87 -29.75 27.52
N VAL A 302 -19.82 -30.53 27.22
CA VAL A 302 -19.18 -30.58 25.90
C VAL A 302 -19.92 -31.62 25.04
N ILE A 303 -20.58 -31.17 23.98
CA ILE A 303 -21.15 -32.06 22.95
C ILE A 303 -20.20 -32.06 21.76
N LYS A 304 -19.56 -33.20 21.47
CA LYS A 304 -18.83 -33.44 20.22
C LYS A 304 -19.82 -33.72 19.09
N PRO A 305 -19.65 -33.13 17.89
CA PRO A 305 -20.35 -33.62 16.71
C PRO A 305 -19.68 -34.89 16.19
N TYR A 306 -20.51 -35.77 15.65
CA TYR A 306 -20.13 -36.99 14.90
C TYR A 306 -19.17 -36.69 13.75
#